data_AF-A0A525J4P2-F1
#
_entry.id   AF-A0A525J4P2-F1
#
_cell.length_a   1.000
_cell.length_b   1.000
_cell.length_c   1.000
_cell.angle_alpha   90.00
_cell.angle_beta   90.00
_cell.angle_gamma   90.00
#
_symmetry.space_group_name_H-M   'P 1'
#
loop_
_entity.id
_entity.type
_entity.pdbx_description
1 polymer ?
#
loop_
_entity_poly.entity_id
_entity_poly.type
_entity_poly.pdbx_seq_one_letter_code
_entity_poly.pdbx_strand_id
1 'polypeptide(L)' 'ITRQRVIGLLRADGVTVVEKTLKYADFQHADEIFSSGNFAKVAPIIRIDDRSLQPGPFYSRARKLYWDFAHA' A
#
# COMPACT_ATOMS: atom_id res chain seq x y z
N ILE A 1 13.96 -1.25 0.06
CA ILE A 1 14.00 0.15 0.55
C ILE A 1 12.60 0.77 0.62
N THR A 2 11.92 1.09 -0.49
CA THR A 2 10.61 1.78 -0.45
C THR A 2 9.54 0.99 0.32
N ARG A 3 9.47 -0.33 0.14
CA ARG A 3 8.60 -1.21 0.93
C ARG A 3 8.81 -1.05 2.44
N GLN A 4 10.05 -1.22 2.90
CA GLN A 4 10.39 -1.12 4.33
C GLN A 4 10.07 0.27 4.89
N ARG A 5 10.31 1.33 4.11
CA ARG A 5 9.96 2.70 4.50
C ARG A 5 8.45 2.87 4.70
N VAL A 6 7.64 2.43 3.74
CA VAL A 6 6.18 2.52 3.82
C VAL A 6 5.65 1.71 5.01
N ILE A 7 6.18 0.51 5.24
CA ILE A 7 5.84 -0.32 6.40
C ILE A 7 6.17 0.42 7.71
N GLY A 8 7.36 1.00 7.82
CA GLY A 8 7.79 1.74 9.01
C GLY A 8 6.90 2.95 9.31
N LEU A 9 6.55 3.72 8.28
CA LEU A 9 5.67 4.88 8.40
C LEU A 9 4.25 4.48 8.82
N LEU A 10 3.68 3.43 8.22
CA LEU A 10 2.36 2.92 8.60
C LEU A 10 2.35 2.43 10.05
N ARG A 11 3.37 1.67 10.47
CA ARG A 11 3.50 1.20 11.86
C ARG A 11 3.62 2.37 12.84
N ALA A 12 4.41 3.39 12.51
CA ALA A 12 4.54 4.60 13.33
C ALA A 12 3.22 5.39 13.45
N ASP A 13 2.36 5.31 12.44
CA ASP A 13 1.01 5.89 12.41
C ASP A 13 -0.08 4.97 12.99
N GLY A 14 0.32 3.92 13.73
CA GLY A 14 -0.58 3.01 14.44
C GLY A 14 -1.27 1.95 13.57
N VAL A 15 -0.89 1.82 12.31
CA VAL A 15 -1.44 0.78 11.41
C VAL A 15 -0.75 -0.56 11.68
N THR A 16 -1.55 -1.62 11.83
CA THR A 16 -1.03 -2.98 11.92
C THR A 16 -0.59 -3.46 10.54
N VAL A 17 0.69 -3.81 10.41
CA VAL A 17 1.26 -4.35 9.16
C VAL A 17 1.80 -5.76 9.40
N VAL A 18 1.12 -6.75 8.82
CA VAL A 18 1.48 -8.16 8.91
C VAL A 18 2.27 -8.57 7.67
N GLU A 19 3.50 -9.03 7.87
CA GLU A 19 4.34 -9.60 6.82
C GLU A 19 4.15 -11.11 6.83
N LYS A 20 3.41 -11.64 5.85
CA LYS A 20 3.10 -13.07 5.72
C LYS A 20 3.14 -13.51 4.27
N THR A 21 3.15 -14.83 4.06
CA THR A 21 2.87 -15.42 2.75
C THR A 21 1.41 -15.14 2.37
N LEU A 22 1.21 -14.61 1.16
CA LEU A 22 -0.10 -14.38 0.55
C LEU A 22 -0.23 -15.23 -0.71
N LYS A 23 -1.42 -15.74 -0.96
CA LYS A 23 -1.82 -16.43 -2.19
C LYS A 23 -2.56 -15.44 -3.10
N TYR A 24 -2.72 -15.80 -4.38
CA TYR A 24 -3.49 -15.00 -5.33
C TYR A 24 -4.92 -14.70 -4.84
N ALA A 25 -5.57 -15.70 -4.21
CA ALA A 25 -6.89 -15.54 -3.62
C ALA A 25 -6.96 -14.42 -2.57
N ASP A 26 -5.89 -14.16 -1.81
CA ASP A 26 -5.88 -13.05 -0.84
C ASP A 26 -6.01 -11.70 -1.56
N PHE A 27 -5.43 -11.55 -2.75
CA PHE A 27 -5.56 -10.33 -3.57
C PHE A 27 -6.94 -10.24 -4.23
N GLN A 28 -7.51 -11.36 -4.67
CA GLN A 28 -8.86 -11.37 -5.23
C GLN A 28 -9.93 -10.93 -4.22
N HIS A 29 -9.72 -11.17 -2.93
CA HIS A 29 -10.64 -10.79 -1.84
C HIS A 29 -10.22 -9.53 -1.08
N ALA A 30 -9.07 -8.92 -1.40
CA ALA A 30 -8.61 -7.71 -0.72
C ALA A 30 -9.55 -6.52 -0.98
N ASP A 31 -9.80 -5.70 0.03
CA ASP A 31 -10.58 -4.47 -0.11
C ASP A 31 -9.86 -3.41 -0.97
N GLU A 32 -8.53 -3.34 -0.84
CA GLU A 32 -7.67 -2.48 -1.64
C GLU A 32 -6.31 -3.12 -1.91
N ILE A 33 -5.67 -2.73 -3.02
CA ILE A 33 -4.33 -3.17 -3.39
C ILE A 33 -3.53 -1.94 -3.84
N PHE A 34 -2.30 -1.82 -3.36
CA PHE A 34 -1.36 -0.81 -3.84
C PHE A 34 0.07 -1.37 -3.88
N SER A 35 0.90 -0.77 -4.73
CA SER A 35 2.31 -1.09 -4.86
C SER A 35 3.18 -0.01 -4.22
N SER A 36 4.37 -0.41 -3.77
CA SER A 36 5.42 0.52 -3.38
C SER A 36 6.69 0.25 -4.19
N GLY A 37 7.32 1.30 -4.70
CA GLY A 37 8.45 1.15 -5.64
C GLY A 37 9.18 2.46 -5.90
N ASN A 38 10.33 2.42 -6.58
CA ASN A 38 11.14 3.62 -6.76
C ASN A 38 10.46 4.67 -7.67
N PHE A 39 9.77 4.23 -8.72
CA PHE A 39 9.18 5.11 -9.72
C PHE A 39 8.02 5.94 -9.15
N ALA A 40 6.97 5.28 -8.66
CA ALA A 40 5.75 5.95 -8.18
C ALA A 40 5.66 6.11 -6.65
N LYS A 41 6.62 5.57 -5.89
CA LYS A 41 6.67 5.51 -4.42
C LYS A 41 5.53 4.71 -3.79
N VAL A 42 4.29 5.13 -4.00
CA VAL A 42 3.04 4.46 -3.63
C VAL A 42 2.03 4.66 -4.77
N ALA A 43 1.56 3.58 -5.39
CA ALA A 43 0.60 3.62 -6.50
C ALA A 43 -0.56 2.64 -6.29
N PRO A 44 -1.82 3.03 -6.55
CA PRO A 44 -2.96 2.15 -6.37
C PRO A 44 -3.05 1.15 -7.52
N ILE A 45 -3.56 -0.05 -7.23
CA ILE A 45 -3.93 -1.03 -8.24
C ILE A 45 -5.45 -0.98 -8.38
N ILE A 46 -5.92 -0.47 -9.53
CA ILE A 46 -7.34 -0.23 -9.79
C ILE A 46 -8.05 -1.40 -10.49
N ARG A 47 -7.34 -2.47 -10.82
CA ARG A 47 -7.90 -3.66 -11.45
C ARG A 47 -7.03 -4.89 -11.22
N ILE A 48 -7.67 -6.02 -10.94
CA ILE A 48 -7.08 -7.37 -10.93
C ILE A 48 -8.03 -8.28 -11.72
N ASP A 49 -7.54 -8.92 -12.79
CA ASP A 49 -8.37 -9.62 -13.77
C ASP A 49 -9.51 -8.72 -14.32
N ASP A 50 -10.75 -9.14 -14.08
CA ASP A 50 -12.01 -8.47 -14.39
C ASP A 50 -12.55 -7.64 -13.22
N ARG A 51 -12.01 -7.80 -12.01
CA ARG A 51 -12.41 -7.03 -10.82
C ARG A 51 -11.78 -5.65 -10.82
N SER A 52 -12.63 -4.63 -10.88
CA SER A 52 -12.22 -3.23 -10.68
C SER A 52 -12.17 -2.89 -9.18
N LEU A 53 -11.16 -2.11 -8.79
CA LEU A 53 -10.87 -1.71 -7.42
C LEU A 53 -10.83 -0.19 -7.32
N GLN A 54 -11.32 0.36 -6.21
CA GLN A 54 -11.16 1.78 -5.91
C GLN A 54 -9.93 1.98 -5.01
N PRO A 55 -9.17 3.08 -5.19
CA PRO A 55 -8.14 3.45 -4.23
C PRO A 55 -8.75 3.63 -2.84
N GLY A 56 -8.26 2.87 -1.86
CA GLY A 56 -8.82 2.84 -0.52
C GLY A 56 -8.12 3.78 0.48
N PRO A 57 -8.56 3.71 1.75
CA PRO A 57 -8.03 4.56 2.81
C PRO A 57 -6.57 4.24 3.15
N PHE A 58 -6.12 2.98 3.11
CA PHE A 58 -4.72 2.65 3.41
C PHE A 58 -3.77 3.10 2.31
N TYR A 59 -4.16 3.00 1.03
CA TYR A 59 -3.39 3.61 -0.06
C TYR A 59 -3.21 5.12 0.16
N SER A 60 -4.31 5.84 0.42
CA SER A 60 -4.29 7.29 0.60
C SER A 60 -3.42 7.71 1.78
N ARG A 61 -3.53 6.95 2.88
CA ARG A 61 -2.73 7.14 4.10
C ARG A 61 -1.25 6.87 3.88
N ALA A 62 -0.90 5.73 3.26
CA ALA A 62 0.48 5.38 2.94
C ALA A 62 1.13 6.42 2.01
N ARG A 63 0.39 6.90 1.00
CA ARG A 63 0.86 7.96 0.09
C ARG A 63 1.12 9.27 0.83
N LYS A 64 0.20 9.68 1.70
CA LYS A 64 0.36 10.89 2.52
C LYS A 64 1.60 10.80 3.42
N LEU A 65 1.73 9.73 4.20
CA LEU A 65 2.86 9.54 5.11
C LEU A 65 4.21 9.53 4.37
N TYR A 66 4.28 8.89 3.20
CA TYR A 66 5.49 8.89 2.40
C TYR A 66 5.84 10.31 1.90
N TRP A 67 4.83 11.07 1.48
CA TRP A 67 5.02 12.44 1.00
C TRP A 67 5.50 13.36 2.12
N ASP A 68 4.87 13.27 3.29
CA ASP A 68 5.25 14.04 4.49
C ASP A 68 6.69 13.71 4.91
N PHE A 69 7.08 12.43 4.86
CA PHE A 69 8.47 11.99 5.11
C PHE A 69 9.48 12.53 4.08
N ALA A 70 9.10 12.58 2.79
CA ALA A 70 10.01 12.99 1.72
C ALA A 70 10.25 14.50 1.65
N HIS A 71 9.40 15.31 2.31
CA HIS A 71 9.49 16.77 2.37
C HIS A 71 9.89 17.31 3.75
N ALA A 72 10.26 16.42 4.67
CA ALA A 72 10.86 16.75 5.97
C ALA A 72 12.38 16.77 5.86
#